data_AF-A0A525C276-F1
#
_entry.id   AF-A0A525C276-F1
#
_cell.length_a   1.000
_cell.length_b   1.000
_cell.length_c   1.000
_cell.angle_alpha   90.00
_cell.angle_beta   90.00
_cell.angle_gamma   90.00
#
_symmetry.space_group_name_H-M   'P 1'
#
loop_
_entity.id
_entity.type
_entity.pdbx_description
1 polymer ?
#
loop_
_entity_poly.entity_id
_entity_poly.type
_entity_poly.pdbx_seq_one_letter_code
_entity_poly.pdbx_strand_id
1 'polypeptide(L)'
;MNNKNTGIIIGLLLLALSTQAQSPAASQQFLREDGSLEAGSEYSKMLKLESPGIVTLTAISLDFQPDLKAFDPSGELLAEGVQQDRSAVLQFFASQPGEYRISLFATDQIQGGERFSLAGEMNTGDSSLVIGQDLFVQMSTAGRSQNSIDWYRLEIPASGQLLVDLKSPNFDTMLTVYLSDGQFLQNDDHGSGTDSRIMISAAPG
;
A
#
# COMPACT_ATOMS: atom_id res chain seq x y z
N MET A 1 -23.40 0.28 21.50
CA MET A 1 -22.90 0.58 20.14
C MET A 1 -21.40 0.33 20.19
N ASN A 2 -20.93 -0.71 19.52
CA ASN A 2 -19.55 -1.18 19.64
C ASN A 2 -18.63 -0.20 18.89
N ASN A 3 -17.82 0.56 19.63
CA ASN A 3 -16.70 1.30 19.07
C ASN A 3 -15.69 0.29 18.55
N LYS A 4 -15.62 0.12 17.23
CA LYS A 4 -14.45 -0.49 16.59
C LYS A 4 -13.37 0.60 16.55
N ASN A 5 -12.54 0.64 17.59
CA ASN A 5 -11.30 1.43 17.60
C ASN A 5 -10.47 1.00 16.39
N THR A 6 -10.19 1.93 15.48
CA THR A 6 -9.52 1.61 14.22
C THR A 6 -8.40 2.62 13.99
N GLY A 7 -7.17 2.11 14.03
CA GLY A 7 -5.91 2.86 13.97
C GLY A 7 -5.79 3.70 12.72
N ILE A 8 -5.07 4.82 12.84
CA ILE A 8 -4.55 5.54 11.68
C ILE A 8 -3.33 4.77 11.17
N ILE A 9 -3.28 4.49 9.87
CA ILE A 9 -2.10 3.92 9.22
C ILE A 9 -1.46 5.02 8.39
N ILE A 10 -0.21 5.34 8.71
CA ILE A 10 0.59 6.35 8.03
C ILE A 10 1.49 5.63 7.04
N GLY A 11 1.30 5.95 5.76
CA GLY A 11 2.14 5.49 4.66
C GLY A 11 3.15 6.52 4.25
N LEU A 12 4.41 6.13 4.31
CA LEU A 12 5.52 6.97 3.86
C LEU A 12 5.94 6.48 2.47
N LEU A 13 5.61 7.20 1.40
CA LEU A 13 6.14 6.90 0.05
C LEU A 13 7.37 7.76 -0.17
N LEU A 14 8.50 7.18 -0.59
CA LEU A 14 9.73 7.93 -0.79
C LEU A 14 10.45 7.58 -2.08
N LEU A 15 10.99 8.60 -2.72
CA LEU A 15 11.89 8.52 -3.86
C LEU A 15 13.33 8.71 -3.38
N ALA A 16 14.11 7.62 -3.26
CA ALA A 16 15.52 7.72 -2.95
C ALA A 16 16.38 6.78 -3.81
N LEU A 17 17.47 7.33 -4.36
CA LEU A 17 18.64 6.61 -4.86
C LEU A 17 19.71 6.64 -3.77
N SER A 18 19.95 5.55 -3.04
CA SER A 18 21.28 5.19 -2.47
C SER A 18 21.24 4.04 -1.47
N THR A 19 22.40 3.42 -1.29
CA THR A 19 22.66 2.13 -0.66
C THR A 19 23.05 2.24 0.83
N GLN A 20 22.21 1.74 1.74
CA GLN A 20 22.57 0.88 2.88
C GLN A 20 21.31 0.51 3.67
N ALA A 21 21.25 -0.75 4.12
CA ALA A 21 20.05 -1.38 4.65
C ALA A 21 20.08 -1.50 6.19
N GLN A 22 19.05 -0.97 6.84
CA GLN A 22 18.57 -1.42 8.16
C GLN A 22 17.04 -1.32 8.17
N SER A 23 16.39 -2.41 8.58
CA SER A 23 14.98 -2.73 8.29
C SER A 23 13.96 -1.93 9.12
N PRO A 24 12.81 -1.58 8.51
CA PRO A 24 11.53 -1.80 9.19
C PRO A 24 10.51 -2.58 8.35
N ALA A 25 9.56 -3.20 9.07
CA ALA A 25 8.37 -3.96 8.64
C ALA A 25 8.60 -5.23 7.80
N ALA A 26 8.32 -6.39 8.40
CA ALA A 26 8.21 -7.65 7.66
C ALA A 26 6.93 -7.63 6.82
N SER A 27 7.00 -7.20 5.56
CA SER A 27 5.98 -7.54 4.58
C SER A 27 5.83 -9.06 4.56
N GLN A 28 4.64 -9.57 4.88
CA GLN A 28 4.38 -11.01 4.83
C GLN A 28 3.78 -11.34 3.47
N GLN A 29 4.46 -12.22 2.73
CA GLN A 29 3.86 -12.84 1.56
C GLN A 29 2.72 -13.74 2.02
N PHE A 30 1.51 -13.44 1.57
CA PHE A 30 0.32 -14.22 1.89
C PHE A 30 -0.26 -14.94 0.66
N LEU A 31 0.19 -14.55 -0.54
CA LEU A 31 -0.26 -15.11 -1.81
C LEU A 31 0.91 -15.34 -2.76
N ARG A 32 0.92 -16.51 -3.38
CA ARG A 32 1.66 -16.81 -4.60
C ARG A 32 0.87 -17.84 -5.40
N GLU A 33 0.55 -17.50 -6.63
CA GLU A 33 -0.27 -18.34 -7.49
C GLU A 33 0.18 -18.20 -8.94
N ASP A 34 0.33 -19.33 -9.62
CA ASP A 34 0.54 -19.37 -11.06
C ASP A 34 -0.74 -19.90 -11.71
N GLY A 35 -1.08 -19.37 -12.88
CA GLY A 35 -2.33 -19.76 -13.57
C GLY A 35 -2.27 -19.51 -15.07
N SER A 36 -3.40 -19.77 -15.72
CA SER A 36 -3.64 -19.46 -17.14
C SER A 36 -4.91 -18.62 -17.30
N LEU A 37 -4.89 -17.68 -18.24
CA LEU A 37 -5.99 -16.77 -18.54
C LEU A 37 -6.06 -16.52 -20.05
N GLU A 38 -7.20 -16.84 -20.65
CA GLU A 38 -7.46 -16.59 -22.07
C GLU A 38 -7.68 -15.09 -22.36
N ALA A 39 -7.44 -14.69 -23.62
CA ALA A 39 -7.61 -13.31 -24.06
C ALA A 39 -9.02 -12.78 -23.78
N GLY A 40 -9.11 -11.57 -23.21
CA GLY A 40 -10.40 -10.94 -22.89
C GLY A 40 -11.17 -11.63 -21.77
N SER A 41 -10.58 -12.62 -21.10
CA SER A 41 -11.15 -13.24 -19.89
C SER A 41 -10.64 -12.54 -18.63
N GLU A 42 -11.38 -12.74 -17.54
CA GLU A 42 -11.04 -12.25 -16.21
C GLU A 42 -10.81 -13.43 -15.26
N TYR A 43 -9.71 -13.38 -14.53
CA TYR A 43 -9.49 -14.19 -13.34
C TYR A 43 -9.91 -13.37 -12.11
N SER A 44 -10.71 -13.95 -11.23
CA SER A 44 -11.22 -13.29 -10.02
C SER A 44 -10.94 -14.17 -8.79
N LYS A 45 -10.48 -13.56 -7.69
CA LYS A 45 -10.21 -14.25 -6.42
C LYS A 45 -10.70 -13.44 -5.21
N MET A 46 -11.29 -14.15 -4.25
CA MET A 46 -11.52 -13.58 -2.91
C MET A 46 -10.27 -13.75 -2.04
N LEU A 47 -9.80 -12.65 -1.48
CA LEU A 47 -8.72 -12.59 -0.52
C LEU A 47 -9.29 -12.28 0.86
N LYS A 48 -9.15 -13.24 1.78
CA LYS A 48 -9.51 -13.02 3.19
C LYS A 48 -8.33 -12.36 3.90
N LEU A 49 -8.53 -11.14 4.39
CA LEU A 49 -7.57 -10.40 5.19
C LEU A 49 -8.05 -10.36 6.64
N GLU A 50 -7.17 -10.73 7.58
CA GLU A 50 -7.53 -10.89 9.00
C GLU A 50 -7.23 -9.62 9.83
N SER A 51 -6.55 -8.64 9.24
CA SER A 51 -6.10 -7.41 9.89
C SER A 51 -6.13 -6.25 8.90
N PRO A 52 -6.28 -5.00 9.36
CA PRO A 52 -5.99 -3.84 8.53
C PRO A 52 -4.52 -3.84 8.10
N GLY A 53 -4.25 -3.27 6.93
CA GLY A 53 -2.89 -3.12 6.43
C GLY A 53 -2.86 -2.82 4.94
N ILE A 54 -1.65 -2.62 4.44
CA ILE A 54 -1.42 -2.29 3.05
C ILE A 54 -1.13 -3.55 2.29
N VAL A 55 -1.90 -3.78 1.24
CA VAL A 55 -1.75 -4.92 0.36
C VAL A 55 -1.09 -4.44 -0.92
N THR A 56 -0.03 -5.13 -1.32
CA THR A 56 0.60 -5.00 -2.64
C THR A 56 0.41 -6.30 -3.40
N LEU A 57 -0.17 -6.22 -4.60
CA LEU A 57 -0.35 -7.33 -5.51
C LEU A 57 0.48 -7.07 -6.76
N THR A 58 1.21 -8.09 -7.20
CA THR A 58 2.00 -8.05 -8.45
C THR A 58 1.55 -9.20 -9.34
N ALA A 59 1.05 -8.86 -10.51
CA ALA A 59 0.78 -9.80 -11.59
C ALA A 59 1.86 -9.67 -12.66
N ILE A 60 2.38 -10.80 -13.14
CA ILE A 60 3.36 -10.86 -14.23
C ILE A 60 2.89 -11.89 -15.24
N SER A 61 2.94 -11.54 -16.52
CA SER A 61 2.70 -12.48 -17.62
C SER A 61 3.59 -12.16 -18.80
N LEU A 62 4.35 -13.15 -19.30
CA LEU A 62 5.09 -12.97 -20.56
C LEU A 62 4.18 -12.99 -21.79
N ASP A 63 2.93 -13.38 -21.59
CA ASP A 63 1.99 -13.73 -22.65
C ASP A 63 0.93 -12.64 -22.88
N PHE A 64 0.66 -11.82 -21.86
CA PHE A 64 -0.28 -10.71 -21.92
C PHE A 64 0.12 -9.57 -20.98
N GLN A 65 -0.47 -8.39 -21.17
CA GLN A 65 -0.35 -7.26 -20.26
C GLN A 65 -1.44 -7.38 -19.20
N PRO A 66 -1.08 -7.74 -17.96
CA PRO A 66 -2.07 -7.86 -16.89
C PRO A 66 -2.64 -6.49 -16.53
N ASP A 67 -3.91 -6.48 -16.13
CA ASP A 67 -4.60 -5.37 -15.48
C ASP A 67 -5.19 -5.87 -14.14
N LEU A 68 -4.91 -5.16 -13.06
CA LEU A 68 -5.35 -5.54 -11.71
C LEU A 68 -6.37 -4.55 -11.19
N LYS A 69 -7.43 -5.05 -10.55
CA LYS A 69 -8.37 -4.24 -9.77
C LYS A 69 -8.67 -4.88 -8.43
N ALA A 70 -8.84 -4.06 -7.41
CA ALA A 70 -9.24 -4.51 -6.08
C ALA A 70 -10.57 -3.87 -5.69
N PHE A 71 -11.42 -4.66 -5.07
CA PHE A 71 -12.73 -4.25 -4.58
C PHE A 71 -12.82 -4.53 -3.09
N ASP A 72 -13.49 -3.64 -2.37
CA ASP A 72 -13.73 -3.78 -0.94
C ASP A 72 -14.78 -4.89 -0.65
N PRO A 73 -15.03 -5.22 0.62
CA PRO A 73 -16.04 -6.20 0.99
C PRO A 73 -17.49 -5.82 0.62
N SER A 74 -17.76 -4.55 0.31
CA SER A 74 -19.07 -4.09 -0.18
C SER A 74 -19.22 -4.23 -1.71
N GLY A 75 -18.11 -4.45 -2.41
CA GLY A 75 -18.02 -4.56 -3.86
C GLY A 75 -17.64 -3.26 -4.57
N GLU A 76 -17.30 -2.20 -3.83
CA GLU A 76 -16.83 -0.93 -4.37
C GLU A 76 -15.36 -1.04 -4.82
N LEU A 77 -15.00 -0.38 -5.92
CA LEU A 77 -13.63 -0.34 -6.43
C LEU A 77 -12.73 0.44 -5.47
N LEU A 78 -11.66 -0.19 -4.98
CA LEU A 78 -10.66 0.44 -4.11
C LEU A 78 -9.45 0.98 -4.87
N ALA A 79 -8.96 0.20 -5.83
CA ALA A 79 -7.73 0.52 -6.54
C ALA A 79 -7.67 -0.17 -7.90
N GLU A 80 -6.92 0.45 -8.80
CA GLU A 80 -6.51 -0.11 -10.09
C GLU A 80 -4.98 -0.19 -10.13
N GLY A 81 -4.47 -1.21 -10.81
CA GLY A 81 -3.05 -1.49 -10.89
C GLY A 81 -2.35 -0.59 -11.90
N VAL A 82 -1.11 -0.23 -11.60
CA VAL A 82 -0.22 0.42 -12.57
C VAL A 82 0.41 -0.66 -13.43
N GLN A 83 0.20 -0.55 -14.74
CA GLN A 83 0.75 -1.47 -15.73
C GLN A 83 2.15 -1.04 -16.16
N GLN A 84 3.09 -1.98 -16.17
CA GLN A 84 4.44 -1.74 -16.66
C GLN A 84 5.04 -3.05 -17.17
N ASP A 85 5.62 -3.04 -18.37
CA ASP A 85 6.47 -4.12 -18.91
C ASP A 85 5.96 -5.53 -18.58
N ARG A 86 4.79 -5.91 -19.10
CA ARG A 86 4.24 -7.28 -18.92
C ARG A 86 3.94 -7.62 -17.45
N SER A 87 3.78 -6.60 -16.62
CA SER A 87 3.39 -6.69 -15.22
C SER A 87 2.37 -5.62 -14.84
N ALA A 88 1.67 -5.84 -13.74
CA ALA A 88 0.82 -4.86 -13.09
C ALA A 88 1.05 -4.92 -11.59
N VAL A 89 1.21 -3.76 -10.97
CA VAL A 89 1.35 -3.61 -9.53
C VAL A 89 0.15 -2.84 -9.01
N LEU A 90 -0.61 -3.44 -8.11
CA LEU A 90 -1.75 -2.83 -7.44
C LEU A 90 -1.46 -2.70 -5.96
N GLN A 91 -1.73 -1.53 -5.39
CA GLN A 91 -1.56 -1.26 -3.97
C GLN A 91 -2.82 -0.62 -3.40
N PHE A 92 -3.29 -1.12 -2.25
CA PHE A 92 -4.44 -0.55 -1.55
C PHE A 92 -4.34 -0.72 -0.04
N PHE A 93 -5.08 0.11 0.68
CA PHE A 93 -5.26 -0.03 2.12
C PHE A 93 -6.50 -0.84 2.43
N ALA A 94 -6.31 -2.02 3.02
CA ALA A 94 -7.38 -2.77 3.65
C ALA A 94 -7.65 -2.13 5.02
N SER A 95 -8.65 -1.26 5.10
CA SER A 95 -9.01 -0.53 6.33
C SER A 95 -9.57 -1.43 7.43
N GLN A 96 -10.06 -2.62 7.08
CA GLN A 96 -10.66 -3.57 8.01
C GLN A 96 -10.38 -5.02 7.59
N PRO A 97 -10.44 -5.99 8.53
CA PRO A 97 -10.52 -7.40 8.17
C PRO A 97 -11.76 -7.68 7.31
N GLY A 98 -11.64 -8.57 6.34
CA GLY A 98 -12.74 -8.89 5.44
C GLY A 98 -12.33 -9.70 4.22
N GLU A 99 -13.31 -9.98 3.36
CA GLU A 99 -13.08 -10.60 2.07
C GLU A 99 -13.05 -9.53 0.98
N TYR A 100 -11.89 -9.36 0.36
CA TYR A 100 -11.65 -8.42 -0.73
C TYR A 100 -11.62 -9.17 -2.05
N ARG A 101 -12.22 -8.63 -3.10
CA ARG A 101 -12.18 -9.26 -4.42
C ARG A 101 -11.05 -8.65 -5.24
N ILE A 102 -10.21 -9.50 -5.80
CA ILE A 102 -9.18 -9.12 -6.77
C ILE A 102 -9.57 -9.64 -8.13
N SER A 103 -9.47 -8.76 -9.12
CA SER A 103 -9.65 -9.06 -10.54
C SER A 103 -8.33 -8.90 -11.27
N LEU A 104 -8.00 -9.89 -12.10
CA LEU A 104 -6.90 -9.86 -13.05
C LEU A 104 -7.48 -10.03 -14.46
N PHE A 105 -7.23 -9.07 -15.33
CA PHE A 105 -7.70 -9.08 -16.72
C PHE A 105 -6.51 -9.09 -17.69
N ALA A 106 -6.61 -9.86 -18.78
CA ALA A 106 -5.62 -9.86 -19.85
C ALA A 106 -5.99 -8.81 -20.91
N THR A 107 -5.22 -7.71 -20.99
CA THR A 107 -5.57 -6.55 -21.85
C THR A 107 -5.10 -6.68 -23.30
N ASP A 108 -4.07 -7.47 -23.56
CA ASP A 108 -3.64 -7.93 -24.89
C ASP A 108 -3.35 -9.43 -24.82
N GLN A 109 -2.97 -10.08 -25.93
CA GLN A 109 -2.38 -11.43 -25.90
C GLN A 109 -1.36 -11.67 -27.01
N ILE A 110 -0.36 -12.47 -26.68
CA ILE A 110 0.58 -13.08 -27.61
C ILE A 110 0.06 -14.48 -27.96
N GLN A 111 0.14 -14.85 -29.25
CA GLN A 111 -0.44 -16.10 -29.75
C GLN A 111 0.12 -17.33 -29.01
N GLY A 112 -0.78 -18.11 -28.40
CA GLY A 112 -0.45 -19.36 -27.71
C GLY A 112 0.10 -19.19 -26.29
N GLY A 113 0.18 -17.96 -25.80
CA GLY A 113 0.54 -17.65 -24.42
C GLY A 113 -0.70 -17.30 -23.59
N GLU A 114 -0.75 -17.79 -22.36
CA GLU A 114 -1.89 -17.58 -21.45
C GLU A 114 -1.47 -17.54 -19.98
N ARG A 115 -0.18 -17.66 -19.65
CA ARG A 115 0.27 -17.89 -18.28
C ARG A 115 0.45 -16.59 -17.51
N PHE A 116 0.17 -16.64 -16.21
CA PHE A 116 0.49 -15.56 -15.28
C PHE A 116 1.03 -16.10 -13.96
N SER A 117 1.74 -15.23 -13.24
CA SER A 117 2.08 -15.35 -11.82
C SER A 117 1.47 -14.16 -11.08
N LEU A 118 0.76 -14.43 -9.99
CA LEU A 118 0.19 -13.45 -9.08
C LEU A 118 0.81 -13.63 -7.68
N ALA A 119 1.40 -12.57 -7.15
CA ALA A 119 1.95 -12.54 -5.80
C ALA A 119 1.28 -11.45 -4.97
N GLY A 120 1.11 -11.70 -3.68
CA GLY A 120 0.55 -10.74 -2.74
C GLY A 120 1.37 -10.64 -1.47
N GLU A 121 1.68 -9.42 -1.10
CA GLU A 121 2.36 -9.04 0.14
C GLU A 121 1.47 -8.11 0.95
N MET A 122 1.49 -8.28 2.27
CA MET A 122 0.79 -7.40 3.19
C MET A 122 1.75 -6.82 4.22
N ASN A 123 1.64 -5.52 4.45
CA ASN A 123 2.32 -4.81 5.52
C ASN A 123 1.27 -4.30 6.52
N THR A 124 1.34 -4.81 7.75
CA THR A 124 0.42 -4.48 8.85
C THR A 124 0.85 -3.25 9.66
N GLY A 125 1.97 -2.62 9.31
CA GLY A 125 2.49 -1.46 10.03
C GLY A 125 2.96 -1.80 11.44
N ASP A 126 3.80 -2.84 11.59
CA ASP A 126 4.28 -3.33 12.89
C ASP A 126 5.16 -2.32 13.66
N SER A 127 5.56 -1.22 13.01
CA SER A 127 6.22 -0.09 13.67
C SER A 127 5.16 0.90 14.18
N SER A 128 4.89 0.86 15.48
CA SER A 128 3.97 1.80 16.12
C SER A 128 4.66 3.15 16.32
N LEU A 129 3.99 4.22 15.87
CA LEU A 129 4.32 5.59 16.24
C LEU A 129 3.64 5.93 17.57
N VAL A 130 4.32 6.73 18.38
CA VAL A 130 3.77 7.26 19.63
C VAL A 130 3.59 8.78 19.47
N ILE A 131 2.42 9.29 19.87
CA ILE A 131 2.14 10.72 19.81
C ILE A 131 3.17 11.49 20.64
N GLY A 132 3.74 12.54 20.03
CA GLY A 132 4.75 13.39 20.66
C GLY A 132 6.16 12.84 20.64
N GLN A 133 6.39 11.69 20.00
CA GLN A 133 7.73 11.15 19.77
C GLN A 133 8.24 11.53 18.37
N ASP A 134 9.46 12.07 18.32
CA ASP A 134 10.21 12.14 17.08
C ASP A 134 10.82 10.77 16.78
N LEU A 135 10.54 10.23 15.60
CA LEU A 135 11.12 8.97 15.12
C LEU A 135 12.17 9.27 14.04
N PHE A 136 13.41 8.83 14.29
CA PHE A 136 14.48 8.89 13.30
C PHE A 136 14.72 7.50 12.72
N VAL A 137 14.48 7.35 11.42
CA VAL A 137 14.61 6.07 10.72
C VAL A 137 15.54 6.21 9.52
N GLN A 138 16.30 5.14 9.27
CA GLN A 138 16.93 4.94 7.97
C GLN A 138 15.94 4.20 7.09
N MET A 139 15.78 4.69 5.86
CA MET A 139 14.91 4.08 4.88
C MET A 139 15.43 2.70 4.47
N SER A 140 14.55 1.71 4.44
CA SER A 140 14.89 0.41 3.88
C SER A 140 14.86 0.47 2.36
N THR A 141 16.01 0.24 1.72
CA THR A 141 16.11 0.03 0.27
C THR A 141 16.20 -1.45 -0.09
N ALA A 142 15.86 -2.36 0.83
CA ALA A 142 16.03 -3.80 0.63
C ALA A 142 15.13 -4.29 -0.52
N GLY A 143 15.73 -4.53 -1.69
CA GLY A 143 15.11 -5.21 -2.83
C GLY A 143 14.20 -4.36 -3.73
N ARG A 144 14.06 -3.05 -3.51
CA ARG A 144 13.17 -2.18 -4.30
C ARG A 144 13.99 -1.23 -5.17
N SER A 145 13.81 -1.28 -6.49
CA SER A 145 14.71 -0.60 -7.43
C SER A 145 14.35 0.85 -7.71
N GLN A 146 13.10 1.29 -7.52
CA GLN A 146 12.68 2.70 -7.56
C GLN A 146 11.41 2.77 -6.70
N ASN A 147 11.36 3.68 -5.72
CA ASN A 147 10.28 3.87 -4.72
C ASN A 147 10.37 2.93 -3.50
N SER A 148 10.97 3.44 -2.42
CA SER A 148 10.92 2.78 -1.10
C SER A 148 9.73 3.34 -0.32
N ILE A 149 8.95 2.47 0.30
CA ILE A 149 7.77 2.84 1.07
C ILE A 149 7.89 2.19 2.45
N ASP A 150 7.89 2.99 3.50
CA ASP A 150 7.87 2.53 4.89
C ASP A 150 6.49 2.83 5.49
N TRP A 151 5.92 1.85 6.20
CA TRP A 151 4.58 1.95 6.77
C TRP A 151 4.62 1.95 8.29
N TYR A 152 3.87 2.86 8.87
CA TYR A 152 3.76 3.03 10.31
C TYR A 152 2.29 3.03 10.74
N ARG A 153 2.03 2.56 11.96
CA ARG A 153 0.71 2.64 12.56
C ARG A 153 0.72 3.59 13.74
N LEU A 154 -0.25 4.50 13.79
CA LEU A 154 -0.44 5.41 14.91
C LEU A 154 -1.83 5.17 15.51
N GLU A 155 -1.87 4.83 16.80
CA GLU A 155 -3.12 4.79 17.57
C GLU A 155 -3.40 6.18 18.13
N ILE A 156 -4.61 6.68 17.89
CA ILE A 156 -5.07 7.96 18.39
C ILE A 156 -5.83 7.72 19.70
N PRO A 157 -5.34 8.20 20.86
CA PRO A 157 -5.97 7.92 22.15
C PRO A 157 -7.18 8.82 22.42
N ALA A 158 -7.25 10.00 21.79
CA ALA A 158 -8.29 10.99 22.01
C ALA A 158 -8.51 11.86 20.76
N SER A 159 -9.72 12.39 20.57
CA SER A 159 -9.99 13.34 19.49
C SER A 159 -9.13 14.59 19.62
N GLY A 160 -8.63 15.10 18.50
CA GLY A 160 -7.83 16.32 18.48
C GLY A 160 -7.27 16.65 17.10
N GLN A 161 -6.47 17.71 17.02
CA GLN A 161 -5.66 17.96 15.83
C GLN A 161 -4.36 17.17 15.93
N LEU A 162 -4.12 16.30 14.96
CA LEU A 162 -2.84 15.64 14.77
C LEU A 162 -2.08 16.37 13.66
N LEU A 163 -0.83 16.75 13.98
CA LEU A 163 0.14 17.21 13.01
C LEU A 163 1.16 16.09 12.79
N VAL A 164 1.35 15.69 11.54
CA VAL A 164 2.37 14.73 11.14
C VAL A 164 3.39 15.46 10.28
N ASP A 165 4.63 15.51 10.77
CA ASP A 165 5.78 16.07 10.07
C ASP A 165 6.68 14.96 9.56
N LEU A 166 7.02 15.02 8.27
CA LEU A 166 8.02 14.17 7.66
C LEU A 166 9.13 15.07 7.09
N LYS A 167 10.36 14.84 7.52
CA LYS A 167 11.50 15.66 7.14
C LYS A 167 12.65 14.80 6.68
N SER A 168 13.36 15.27 5.66
CA SER A 168 14.59 14.62 5.21
C SER A 168 15.61 15.64 4.74
N PRO A 169 16.86 15.58 5.24
CA PRO A 169 17.93 16.41 4.71
C PRO A 169 18.48 15.89 3.37
N ASN A 170 18.10 14.68 2.95
CA ASN A 170 18.79 13.95 1.88
C ASN A 170 17.96 13.79 0.59
N PHE A 171 16.64 13.94 0.66
CA PHE A 171 15.73 13.72 -0.47
C PHE A 171 14.40 14.44 -0.26
N ASP A 172 13.60 14.50 -1.32
CA ASP A 172 12.24 15.02 -1.30
C ASP A 172 11.26 14.00 -0.70
N THR A 173 10.51 14.41 0.31
CA THR A 173 9.63 13.51 1.05
C THR A 173 8.23 13.44 0.44
N MET A 174 7.51 12.34 0.65
CA MET A 174 6.07 12.25 0.38
C MET A 174 5.40 11.53 1.54
N LEU A 175 4.39 12.18 2.12
CA LEU A 175 3.63 11.69 3.25
C LEU A 175 2.20 11.35 2.82
N THR A 176 1.77 10.13 3.07
CA THR A 176 0.38 9.70 2.92
C THR A 176 -0.18 9.25 4.27
N VAL A 177 -1.36 9.73 4.65
CA VAL A 177 -2.04 9.33 5.89
C VAL A 177 -3.35 8.66 5.52
N TYR A 178 -3.50 7.37 5.81
CA TYR A 178 -4.74 6.64 5.66
C TYR A 178 -5.55 6.70 6.95
N LEU A 179 -6.78 7.17 6.82
CA LEU A 179 -7.76 7.19 7.87
C LEU A 179 -8.49 5.86 7.94
N SER A 180 -9.13 5.61 9.07
CA SER A 180 -9.83 4.34 9.34
C SER A 180 -11.05 4.10 8.46
N ASP A 181 -11.62 5.15 7.87
CA ASP A 181 -12.69 5.07 6.89
C ASP A 181 -12.19 4.76 5.46
N GLY A 182 -10.87 4.59 5.29
CA GLY A 182 -10.24 4.32 4.00
C GLY A 182 -9.89 5.57 3.21
N GLN A 183 -10.29 6.77 3.65
CA GLN A 183 -9.82 8.01 3.05
C GLN A 183 -8.32 8.16 3.28
N PHE A 184 -7.65 8.89 2.39
CA PHE A 184 -6.26 9.26 2.60
C PHE A 184 -6.03 10.73 2.30
N LEU A 185 -5.03 11.28 2.98
CA LEU A 185 -4.46 12.58 2.68
C LEU A 185 -3.04 12.37 2.20
N GLN A 186 -2.56 13.22 1.29
CA GLN A 186 -1.21 13.16 0.78
C GLN A 186 -0.63 14.57 0.69
N ASN A 187 0.66 14.69 0.99
CA ASN A 187 1.44 15.90 0.85
C ASN A 187 2.89 15.51 0.53
N ASP A 188 3.45 16.03 -0.56
CA ASP A 188 4.87 15.95 -0.93
C ASP A 188 5.63 17.16 -0.43
N ASP A 189 5.10 18.37 -0.56
CA ASP A 189 5.78 19.58 -0.14
C ASP A 189 5.04 20.37 0.95
N HIS A 190 5.81 20.83 1.93
CA HIS A 190 5.37 21.79 2.92
C HIS A 190 6.13 23.11 2.75
N GLY A 191 5.40 24.14 2.33
CA GLY A 191 5.93 25.48 2.16
C GLY A 191 6.81 25.60 0.91
N SER A 192 8.11 25.81 1.09
CA SER A 192 9.08 25.95 -0.02
C SER A 192 10.26 24.98 0.10
N GLY A 193 10.12 23.97 0.96
CA GLY A 193 11.13 22.95 1.21
C GLY A 193 10.76 21.60 0.61
N THR A 194 11.54 20.58 0.98
CA THR A 194 11.41 19.17 0.57
C THR A 194 10.80 18.29 1.67
N ASP A 195 10.28 18.93 2.73
CA ASP A 195 9.64 18.27 3.86
C ASP A 195 8.12 18.20 3.60
N SER A 196 7.45 17.17 4.10
CA SER A 196 6.01 17.00 3.97
C SER A 196 5.31 17.18 5.32
N ARG A 197 4.09 17.73 5.30
CA ARG A 197 3.27 17.93 6.50
C ARG A 197 1.79 17.71 6.22
N ILE A 198 1.15 16.95 7.09
CA ILE A 198 -0.30 16.77 7.09
C ILE A 198 -0.87 17.15 8.46
N MET A 199 -1.94 17.95 8.46
CA MET A 199 -2.75 18.23 9.65
C MET A 199 -4.13 17.61 9.47
N ILE A 200 -4.56 16.80 10.44
CA ILE A 200 -5.88 16.18 10.45
C ILE A 200 -6.61 16.42 11.76
N SER A 201 -7.93 16.51 11.69
CA SER A 201 -8.80 16.34 12.84
C SER A 201 -8.99 14.84 13.07
N ALA A 202 -8.22 14.28 13.99
CA ALA A 202 -8.23 12.86 14.30
C ALA A 202 -9.30 12.53 15.36
N ALA A 203 -9.90 11.36 15.24
CA ALA A 203 -10.75 10.75 16.26
C ALA A 203 -10.01 9.56 16.89
N PRO A 204 -10.39 9.10 18.09
CA PRO A 204 -9.75 7.97 18.73
C PRO A 204 -9.85 6.70 17.88
N GLY A 205 -8.77 5.94 17.79
CA GLY A 205 -8.68 4.75 16.95
C GLY A 205 -7.27 4.27 16.71
#